data_AF-A0AAW1B0E4-F1
#
_entry.id   AF-A0AAW1B0E4-F1
#
_cell.length_a   1.000
_cell.length_b   1.000
_cell.length_c   1.000
_cell.angle_alpha   90.00
_cell.angle_beta   90.00
_cell.angle_gamma   90.00
#
_symmetry.space_group_name_H-M   'P 1'
#
loop_
_entity.id
_entity.type
_entity.pdbx_description
1 polymer ?
#
loop_
_entity_poly.entity_id
_entity_poly.type
_entity_poly.pdbx_seq_one_letter_code
_entity_poly.pdbx_strand_id
1 'polypeptide(L)'
;QLPRKCKLPPKRGSCGKTLERVYYDPNKRTCLNFIYGGCGGNKNNFATLKQCLHKCKKFVTSKKCKLPPQKGWCRNKVIRFYYDSILHRCREFFYRGCGGNGNRFTTYYECVKECDVFDAIYKDILVIKQSSGALAMQNWGTICLIILLELNIPGCMQKGFFSTWENIVGDLQWKKKIPRECKLRARKGRCKGKITRYYYDAFNKRCRLFTYGGCGGNANNFRTFNDCNMACDMFEFMLQTCDQPLDVGPCKESFPRFYYDRTTKICKPFKFGGCNGNRNNFLSHEDCVQECKSV
;
A
#
# COMPACT_ATOMS: atom_id res chain seq x y z
N GLN A 1 9.80 16.05 -17.69
CA GLN A 1 11.25 16.29 -17.70
C GLN A 1 11.86 15.95 -16.34
N LEU A 2 12.94 15.14 -16.33
CA LEU A 2 13.63 14.67 -15.12
C LEU A 2 14.49 15.81 -14.51
N PRO A 3 14.37 16.12 -13.20
CA PRO A 3 15.15 17.18 -12.57
C PRO A 3 16.67 16.95 -12.71
N ARG A 4 17.47 18.02 -12.91
CA ARG A 4 18.94 17.94 -13.10
C ARG A 4 19.63 17.11 -12.02
N LYS A 5 19.23 17.27 -10.75
CA LYS A 5 19.78 16.49 -9.61
C LYS A 5 19.61 14.98 -9.76
N CYS A 6 18.56 14.53 -10.45
CA CYS A 6 18.26 13.11 -10.63
C CYS A 6 19.02 12.51 -11.83
N LYS A 7 19.75 13.33 -12.59
CA LYS A 7 20.63 12.86 -13.67
C LYS A 7 22.07 12.61 -13.19
N LEU A 8 22.39 13.01 -11.96
CA LEU A 8 23.75 12.89 -11.42
C LEU A 8 24.02 11.44 -11.00
N PRO A 9 25.26 10.93 -11.12
CA PRO A 9 25.61 9.61 -10.59
C PRO A 9 25.57 9.59 -9.05
N PRO A 10 25.45 8.43 -8.39
CA PRO A 10 25.63 8.35 -6.94
C PRO A 10 27.05 8.79 -6.58
N LYS A 11 27.21 9.55 -5.49
CA LYS A 11 28.53 10.01 -5.03
C LYS A 11 28.69 9.78 -3.54
N ARG A 12 29.58 8.85 -3.18
CA ARG A 12 29.90 8.48 -1.80
C ARG A 12 30.42 9.68 -0.99
N GLY A 13 31.21 10.55 -1.60
CA GLY A 13 31.86 11.65 -0.88
C GLY A 13 33.12 11.20 -0.14
N SER A 14 33.78 12.11 0.58
CA SER A 14 35.13 11.92 1.12
C SER A 14 35.18 11.44 2.58
N CYS A 15 34.07 11.53 3.31
CA CYS A 15 34.04 11.10 4.71
C CYS A 15 33.90 9.57 4.84
N GLY A 16 34.32 9.03 6.00
CA GLY A 16 34.37 7.59 6.28
C GLY A 16 33.12 6.98 6.94
N LYS A 17 31.98 7.68 7.00
CA LYS A 17 30.75 7.11 7.57
C LYS A 17 30.10 6.12 6.60
N THR A 18 29.44 5.10 7.13
CA THR A 18 28.65 4.16 6.33
C THR A 18 27.18 4.49 6.49
N LEU A 19 26.67 5.41 5.67
CA LEU A 19 25.25 5.78 5.68
C LEU A 19 24.55 5.18 4.46
N GLU A 20 23.57 4.32 4.70
CA GLU A 20 22.68 3.83 3.64
C GLU A 20 21.83 4.99 3.11
N ARG A 21 21.93 5.21 1.80
CA ARG A 21 21.19 6.25 1.08
C ARG A 21 20.65 5.70 -0.22
N VAL A 22 19.81 6.50 -0.87
CA VAL A 22 19.16 6.15 -2.14
C VAL A 22 19.48 7.20 -3.17
N TYR A 23 19.71 6.80 -4.42
CA TYR A 23 19.87 7.67 -5.58
C TYR A 23 18.95 7.22 -6.72
N TYR A 24 18.65 8.11 -7.66
CA TYR A 24 17.89 7.79 -8.85
C TYR A 24 18.82 7.39 -10.00
N ASP A 25 18.61 6.20 -10.55
CA ASP A 25 19.27 5.73 -11.75
C ASP A 25 18.38 6.05 -12.98
N PRO A 26 18.80 6.95 -13.88
CA PRO A 26 18.01 7.30 -15.06
C PRO A 26 17.93 6.18 -16.11
N ASN A 27 18.90 5.26 -16.14
CA ASN A 27 18.94 4.15 -17.08
C ASN A 27 17.96 3.06 -16.64
N LYS A 28 18.01 2.69 -15.36
CA LYS A 28 17.05 1.74 -14.75
C LYS A 28 15.70 2.39 -14.41
N ARG A 29 15.58 3.71 -14.59
CA ARG A 29 14.40 4.54 -14.29
C ARG A 29 13.84 4.33 -12.88
N THR A 30 14.69 3.95 -11.93
CA THR A 30 14.29 3.59 -10.57
C THR A 30 15.27 4.14 -9.55
N CYS A 31 14.90 4.06 -8.27
CA CYS A 31 15.74 4.48 -7.17
C CYS A 31 16.46 3.28 -6.56
N LEU A 32 17.78 3.38 -6.38
CA LEU A 32 18.66 2.31 -5.92
C LEU A 32 19.43 2.73 -4.67
N ASN A 33 19.82 1.77 -3.84
CA ASN A 33 20.61 2.03 -2.65
C ASN A 33 22.10 2.29 -3.00
N PHE A 34 22.77 3.10 -2.19
CA PHE A 34 24.22 3.27 -2.22
C PHE A 34 24.75 3.72 -0.84
N ILE A 35 26.04 3.53 -0.59
CA ILE A 35 26.70 3.98 0.65
C ILE A 35 27.19 5.42 0.49
N TYR A 36 26.76 6.29 1.40
CA TYR A 36 27.20 7.67 1.51
C TYR A 36 28.16 7.85 2.69
N GLY A 37 29.31 8.45 2.41
CA GLY A 37 30.41 8.73 3.34
C GLY A 37 30.08 9.70 4.46
N GLY A 38 28.95 10.40 4.39
CA GLY A 38 28.50 11.35 5.41
C GLY A 38 28.89 12.81 5.19
N CYS A 39 29.73 13.11 4.20
CA CYS A 39 29.99 14.48 3.74
C CYS A 39 30.33 14.50 2.25
N GLY A 40 30.30 15.69 1.64
CA GLY A 40 30.46 15.85 0.20
C GLY A 40 29.31 15.19 -0.57
N GLY A 41 29.61 14.61 -1.73
CA GLY A 41 28.60 13.96 -2.57
C GLY A 41 27.88 14.93 -3.51
N ASN A 42 26.64 14.60 -3.89
CA ASN A 42 25.81 15.45 -4.73
C ASN A 42 24.31 15.32 -4.36
N LYS A 43 23.45 16.03 -5.10
CA LYS A 43 22.01 16.11 -4.81
C LYS A 43 21.20 14.87 -5.21
N ASN A 44 21.79 13.87 -5.87
CA ASN A 44 21.17 12.56 -6.09
C ASN A 44 21.43 11.64 -4.89
N ASN A 45 21.05 12.12 -3.71
CA ASN A 45 21.27 11.47 -2.43
C ASN A 45 20.04 11.73 -1.56
N PHE A 46 19.31 10.67 -1.25
CA PHE A 46 18.07 10.72 -0.51
C PHE A 46 18.14 9.77 0.68
N ALA A 47 17.55 10.17 1.80
CA ALA A 47 17.57 9.35 3.01
C ALA A 47 16.65 8.12 2.91
N THR A 48 15.66 8.15 2.01
CA THR A 48 14.70 7.06 1.84
C THR A 48 14.30 6.89 0.38
N LEU A 49 13.87 5.68 0.04
CA LEU A 49 13.32 5.35 -1.28
C LEU A 49 12.15 6.26 -1.64
N LYS A 50 11.22 6.51 -0.71
CA LYS A 50 10.07 7.43 -0.90
C LYS A 50 10.51 8.83 -1.31
N GLN A 51 11.54 9.38 -0.65
CA GLN A 51 12.06 10.72 -0.98
C GLN A 51 12.70 10.75 -2.38
N CYS A 52 13.49 9.73 -2.71
CA CYS A 52 14.11 9.59 -4.02
C CYS A 52 13.05 9.52 -5.11
N LEU A 53 12.08 8.62 -4.93
CA LEU A 53 11.00 8.42 -5.87
C LEU A 53 10.23 9.71 -6.02
N HIS A 54 9.64 10.28 -4.97
CA HIS A 54 8.91 11.54 -5.06
C HIS A 54 9.68 12.68 -5.74
N LYS A 55 10.99 12.82 -5.49
CA LYS A 55 11.81 13.90 -6.06
C LYS A 55 12.28 13.66 -7.49
N CYS A 56 12.39 12.41 -7.94
CA CYS A 56 13.04 12.04 -9.21
C CYS A 56 12.14 11.25 -10.14
N LYS A 57 11.42 10.27 -9.61
CA LYS A 57 10.25 9.66 -10.25
C LYS A 57 9.09 10.66 -9.98
N LYS A 58 8.69 11.49 -10.95
CA LYS A 58 7.46 12.30 -10.74
C LYS A 58 6.28 11.35 -10.58
N PHE A 59 5.74 11.19 -9.37
CA PHE A 59 4.51 10.41 -9.13
C PHE A 59 3.53 11.26 -8.32
N VAL A 60 2.95 12.23 -9.03
CA VAL A 60 1.51 12.54 -9.06
C VAL A 60 1.32 13.02 -10.50
N THR A 61 1.14 12.07 -11.41
CA THR A 61 1.46 12.25 -12.84
C THR A 61 0.34 12.87 -13.64
N SER A 62 -0.92 12.61 -13.30
CA SER A 62 -2.04 13.12 -14.08
C SER A 62 -2.62 14.39 -13.45
N LYS A 63 -2.76 15.46 -14.24
CA LYS A 63 -3.51 16.68 -13.84
C LYS A 63 -4.91 16.30 -13.32
N LYS A 64 -5.49 15.21 -13.85
CA LYS A 64 -6.80 14.71 -13.45
C LYS A 64 -6.86 14.27 -11.98
N CYS A 65 -5.78 13.71 -11.41
CA CYS A 65 -5.73 13.33 -9.99
C CYS A 65 -5.75 14.53 -9.02
N LYS A 66 -5.60 15.77 -9.52
CA LYS A 66 -5.69 16.99 -8.70
C LYS A 66 -7.08 17.62 -8.72
N LEU A 67 -7.97 17.16 -9.62
CA LEU A 67 -9.30 17.74 -9.77
C LEU A 67 -10.23 17.23 -8.65
N PRO A 68 -11.26 17.98 -8.25
CA PRO A 68 -12.28 17.46 -7.35
C PRO A 68 -13.14 16.38 -8.05
N PRO A 69 -13.77 15.45 -7.31
CA PRO A 69 -14.76 14.55 -7.90
C PRO A 69 -15.94 15.34 -8.43
N GLN A 70 -16.41 15.01 -9.63
CA GLN A 70 -17.60 15.63 -10.21
C GLN A 70 -18.64 14.58 -10.59
N LYS A 71 -19.80 14.69 -9.95
CA LYS A 71 -20.93 13.77 -10.18
C LYS A 71 -21.48 13.88 -11.59
N GLY A 72 -21.37 15.04 -12.26
CA GLY A 72 -22.02 15.27 -13.55
C GLY A 72 -23.52 15.60 -13.40
N TRP A 73 -24.20 15.85 -14.52
CA TRP A 73 -25.58 16.41 -14.53
C TRP A 73 -26.68 15.44 -14.97
N CYS A 74 -26.33 14.21 -15.38
CA CYS A 74 -27.32 13.18 -15.71
C CYS A 74 -28.07 12.64 -14.46
N ARG A 75 -28.95 11.64 -14.67
CA ARG A 75 -29.77 11.02 -13.61
C ARG A 75 -29.41 9.58 -13.27
N ASN A 76 -28.42 8.98 -13.93
CA ASN A 76 -27.97 7.63 -13.58
C ASN A 76 -27.24 7.66 -12.22
N LYS A 77 -27.06 6.51 -11.58
CA LYS A 77 -26.20 6.38 -10.38
C LYS A 77 -25.24 5.22 -10.61
N VAL A 78 -23.98 5.55 -10.85
CA VAL A 78 -22.91 4.57 -11.06
C VAL A 78 -21.81 4.84 -10.05
N ILE A 79 -21.40 3.81 -9.29
CA ILE A 79 -20.26 3.94 -8.40
C ILE A 79 -18.98 4.02 -9.24
N ARG A 80 -18.17 5.03 -8.96
CA ARG A 80 -16.85 5.26 -9.56
C ARG A 80 -15.86 5.63 -8.47
N PHE A 81 -14.58 5.61 -8.78
CA PHE A 81 -13.53 6.04 -7.87
C PHE A 81 -12.96 7.39 -8.31
N TYR A 82 -12.50 8.18 -7.35
CA TYR A 82 -11.71 9.39 -7.59
C TYR A 82 -10.54 9.41 -6.62
N TYR A 83 -9.46 10.10 -6.98
CA TYR A 83 -8.34 10.35 -6.09
C TYR A 83 -8.63 11.57 -5.22
N ASP A 84 -8.71 11.36 -3.92
CA ASP A 84 -8.82 12.42 -2.92
C ASP A 84 -7.43 12.97 -2.65
N SER A 85 -7.12 14.13 -3.23
CA SER A 85 -5.81 14.77 -3.12
C SER A 85 -5.51 15.34 -1.72
N ILE A 86 -6.54 15.51 -0.89
CA ILE A 86 -6.40 15.96 0.51
C ILE A 86 -6.04 14.76 1.39
N LEU A 87 -6.72 13.63 1.19
CA LEU A 87 -6.48 12.40 1.95
C LEU A 87 -5.42 11.49 1.32
N HIS A 88 -4.88 11.88 0.16
CA HIS A 88 -3.91 11.14 -0.63
C HIS A 88 -4.31 9.68 -0.91
N ARG A 89 -5.56 9.42 -1.26
CA ARG A 89 -6.07 8.06 -1.53
C ARG A 89 -7.26 8.03 -2.47
N CYS A 90 -7.48 6.89 -3.10
CA CYS A 90 -8.65 6.64 -3.92
C CYS A 90 -9.91 6.39 -3.07
N ARG A 91 -11.05 6.96 -3.47
CA ARG A 91 -12.33 6.86 -2.77
C ARG A 91 -13.48 6.70 -3.76
N GLU A 92 -14.53 6.03 -3.33
CA GLU A 92 -15.76 5.89 -4.12
C GLU A 92 -16.58 7.21 -4.13
N PHE A 93 -17.29 7.44 -5.24
CA PHE A 93 -18.32 8.47 -5.37
C PHE A 93 -19.40 8.06 -6.39
N PHE A 94 -20.58 8.67 -6.27
CA PHE A 94 -21.68 8.48 -7.23
C PHE A 94 -21.53 9.39 -8.45
N TYR A 95 -21.22 8.79 -9.59
CA TYR A 95 -21.23 9.46 -10.89
C TYR A 95 -22.60 9.31 -11.57
N ARG A 96 -23.07 10.40 -12.17
CA ARG A 96 -24.43 10.52 -12.74
C ARG A 96 -24.59 9.99 -14.15
N GLY A 97 -23.52 9.49 -14.76
CA GLY A 97 -23.52 8.87 -16.09
C GLY A 97 -23.04 9.77 -17.23
N CYS A 98 -23.07 11.10 -17.08
CA CYS A 98 -22.54 12.04 -18.08
C CYS A 98 -21.90 13.29 -17.46
N GLY A 99 -21.02 13.96 -18.21
CA GLY A 99 -20.30 15.16 -17.78
C GLY A 99 -19.15 14.89 -16.80
N GLY A 100 -18.90 15.86 -15.91
CA GLY A 100 -17.84 15.77 -14.90
C GLY A 100 -16.42 15.90 -15.47
N ASN A 101 -15.43 15.38 -14.75
CA ASN A 101 -14.02 15.50 -15.12
C ASN A 101 -13.26 14.17 -15.03
N GLY A 102 -11.97 14.22 -15.37
CA GLY A 102 -11.10 13.05 -15.45
C GLY A 102 -10.67 12.44 -14.11
N ASN A 103 -10.99 13.03 -12.96
CA ASN A 103 -10.80 12.37 -11.66
C ASN A 103 -11.91 11.34 -11.40
N ARG A 104 -12.01 10.36 -12.31
CA ARG A 104 -13.07 9.37 -12.33
C ARG A 104 -12.53 8.09 -12.95
N PHE A 105 -12.54 7.04 -12.15
CA PHE A 105 -12.00 5.73 -12.48
C PHE A 105 -13.08 4.67 -12.25
N THR A 106 -13.01 3.59 -13.01
CA THR A 106 -13.99 2.50 -12.94
C THR A 106 -13.68 1.60 -11.75
N THR A 107 -12.41 1.32 -11.51
CA THR A 107 -11.97 0.47 -10.40
C THR A 107 -11.07 1.24 -9.44
N TYR A 108 -11.03 0.78 -8.18
CA TYR A 108 -10.11 1.31 -7.17
C TYR A 108 -8.66 1.20 -7.68
N TYR A 109 -8.34 0.06 -8.28
CA TYR A 109 -7.03 -0.24 -8.86
C TYR A 109 -6.62 0.73 -9.97
N GLU A 110 -7.54 1.06 -10.89
CA GLU A 110 -7.26 2.05 -11.96
C GLU A 110 -6.90 3.41 -11.36
N CYS A 111 -7.65 3.84 -10.35
CA CYS A 111 -7.38 5.07 -9.62
C CYS A 111 -6.01 5.04 -8.93
N VAL A 112 -5.69 3.95 -8.22
CA VAL A 112 -4.43 3.79 -7.50
C VAL A 112 -3.26 3.74 -8.47
N LYS A 113 -3.34 2.92 -9.53
CA LYS A 113 -2.33 2.82 -10.58
C LYS A 113 -2.01 4.19 -11.19
N GLU A 114 -3.02 5.04 -11.38
CA GLU A 114 -2.83 6.32 -12.04
C GLU A 114 -2.50 7.49 -11.10
N CYS A 115 -2.96 7.45 -9.84
CA CYS A 115 -2.88 8.58 -8.91
C CYS A 115 -2.11 8.29 -7.62
N ASP A 116 -1.93 7.03 -7.24
CA ASP A 116 -1.35 6.63 -5.95
C ASP A 116 -0.02 5.89 -6.15
N VAL A 117 1.03 6.46 -5.57
CA VAL A 117 2.43 6.08 -5.79
C VAL A 117 2.78 4.75 -5.13
N PHE A 118 1.99 4.31 -4.16
CA PHE A 118 2.34 3.17 -3.32
C PHE A 118 2.35 1.83 -4.07
N ASP A 119 1.50 1.68 -5.09
CA ASP A 119 1.30 0.39 -5.76
C ASP A 119 2.24 0.17 -6.96
N ALA A 120 2.74 1.25 -7.57
CA ALA A 120 3.72 1.16 -8.66
C ALA A 120 5.09 0.64 -8.18
N ILE A 121 5.44 0.88 -6.91
CA ILE A 121 6.67 0.35 -6.28
C ILE A 121 6.50 -1.13 -5.93
N TYR A 122 5.29 -1.52 -5.50
CA TYR A 122 4.97 -2.90 -5.12
C TYR A 122 4.97 -3.85 -6.34
N LYS A 123 4.58 -3.36 -7.51
CA LYS A 123 4.66 -4.12 -8.77
C LYS A 123 6.09 -4.28 -9.30
N ASP A 124 6.94 -3.27 -9.20
CA ASP A 124 8.35 -3.40 -9.58
C ASP A 124 9.05 -4.50 -8.72
N ILE A 125 8.57 -4.73 -7.49
CA ILE A 125 9.02 -5.83 -6.61
C ILE A 125 8.43 -7.19 -7.01
N LEU A 126 7.16 -7.23 -7.43
CA LEU A 126 6.51 -8.47 -7.93
C LEU A 126 7.01 -8.91 -9.31
N VAL A 127 7.46 -7.99 -10.17
CA VAL A 127 8.00 -8.33 -11.51
C VAL A 127 9.31 -9.11 -11.42
N ILE A 128 10.09 -8.96 -10.35
CA ILE A 128 11.28 -9.80 -10.06
C ILE A 128 10.87 -11.28 -9.85
N LYS A 129 9.63 -11.55 -9.42
CA LYS A 129 9.09 -12.91 -9.24
C LYS A 129 8.85 -13.63 -10.57
N GLN A 130 8.60 -12.91 -11.67
CA GLN A 130 8.23 -13.54 -12.94
C GLN A 130 9.42 -13.88 -13.85
N SER A 131 10.56 -13.20 -13.70
CA SER A 131 11.78 -13.52 -14.45
C SER A 131 12.65 -14.60 -13.81
N SER A 132 12.30 -15.08 -12.61
CA SER A 132 13.08 -16.09 -11.87
C SER A 132 12.44 -17.49 -11.90
N GLY A 133 11.36 -17.67 -12.66
CA GLY A 133 10.49 -18.84 -12.58
C GLY A 133 10.91 -20.09 -13.35
N ALA A 134 12.09 -20.14 -13.99
CA ALA A 134 12.41 -21.25 -14.90
C ALA A 134 13.81 -21.88 -14.82
N LEU A 135 14.73 -21.44 -13.94
CA LEU A 135 16.08 -22.03 -13.86
C LEU A 135 16.61 -22.33 -12.44
N ALA A 136 15.79 -22.14 -11.40
CA ALA A 136 16.24 -22.29 -10.01
C ALA A 136 16.13 -23.71 -9.46
N MET A 137 16.67 -24.73 -10.14
CA MET A 137 16.72 -26.10 -9.59
C MET A 137 18.06 -26.83 -9.68
N GLN A 138 19.19 -26.20 -10.06
CA GLN A 138 20.41 -27.00 -10.30
C GLN A 138 21.76 -26.55 -9.71
N ASN A 139 21.88 -25.55 -8.83
CA ASN A 139 23.19 -25.37 -8.17
C ASN A 139 23.12 -24.67 -6.79
N TRP A 140 22.85 -25.46 -5.76
CA TRP A 140 22.90 -25.04 -4.36
C TRP A 140 24.33 -24.69 -3.88
N GLY A 141 25.36 -25.23 -4.52
CA GLY A 141 26.77 -24.93 -4.21
C GLY A 141 27.17 -23.48 -4.50
N THR A 142 26.67 -22.91 -5.60
CA THR A 142 27.02 -21.54 -6.02
C THR A 142 26.38 -20.47 -5.13
N ILE A 143 25.18 -20.75 -4.61
CA ILE A 143 24.43 -19.82 -3.74
C ILE A 143 25.11 -19.72 -2.36
N CYS A 144 25.58 -20.84 -1.78
CA CYS A 144 26.28 -20.81 -0.50
C CYS A 144 27.66 -20.13 -0.60
N LEU A 145 28.34 -20.24 -1.76
CA LEU A 145 29.60 -19.52 -2.03
C LEU A 145 29.40 -17.99 -2.07
N ILE A 146 28.31 -17.52 -2.68
CA ILE A 146 27.96 -16.09 -2.74
C ILE A 146 27.59 -15.54 -1.35
N ILE A 147 26.87 -16.34 -0.54
CA ILE A 147 26.49 -15.94 0.83
C ILE A 147 27.70 -15.86 1.77
N LEU A 148 28.69 -16.75 1.61
CA LEU A 148 29.94 -16.71 2.38
C LEU A 148 30.83 -15.54 1.98
N LEU A 149 30.87 -15.16 0.70
CA LEU A 149 31.74 -14.10 0.17
C LEU A 149 31.15 -12.68 0.29
N GLU A 150 29.82 -12.50 0.27
CA GLU A 150 29.20 -11.17 0.31
C GLU A 150 28.58 -10.78 1.66
N LEU A 151 28.20 -11.74 2.51
CA LEU A 151 27.41 -11.46 3.72
C LEU A 151 28.04 -11.97 5.03
N ASN A 152 29.13 -12.73 4.96
CA ASN A 152 29.91 -13.27 6.10
C ASN A 152 29.03 -13.87 7.23
N ILE A 153 28.09 -14.74 6.85
CA ILE A 153 27.22 -15.46 7.80
C ILE A 153 27.84 -16.84 8.08
N PRO A 154 28.37 -17.10 9.29
CA PRO A 154 28.92 -18.42 9.62
C PRO A 154 27.79 -19.46 9.74
N GLY A 155 27.97 -20.66 9.18
CA GLY A 155 27.07 -21.80 9.41
C GLY A 155 26.29 -22.34 8.21
N CYS A 156 26.45 -21.79 7.00
CA CYS A 156 25.74 -22.24 5.78
C CYS A 156 25.92 -23.75 5.44
N MET A 157 26.95 -24.41 5.99
CA MET A 157 27.20 -25.85 5.78
C MET A 157 26.56 -26.77 6.83
N GLN A 158 25.85 -26.28 7.85
CA GLN A 158 25.17 -27.18 8.79
C GLN A 158 23.87 -27.71 8.17
N LYS A 159 23.80 -29.04 7.99
CA LYS A 159 22.57 -29.74 7.61
C LYS A 159 21.44 -29.34 8.58
N GLY A 160 20.38 -28.75 8.04
CA GLY A 160 19.16 -28.43 8.79
C GLY A 160 18.86 -26.93 9.04
N PHE A 161 19.63 -25.99 8.49
CA PHE A 161 19.42 -24.55 8.79
C PHE A 161 18.17 -23.91 8.13
N PHE A 162 17.54 -24.57 7.15
CA PHE A 162 16.22 -24.18 6.63
C PHE A 162 15.32 -25.41 6.61
N SER A 163 14.68 -25.70 7.75
CA SER A 163 13.59 -26.67 7.79
C SER A 163 12.28 -25.97 7.42
N THR A 164 11.83 -26.19 6.18
CA THR A 164 10.47 -25.96 5.61
C THR A 164 10.02 -24.52 5.28
N TRP A 165 9.23 -24.42 4.20
CA TRP A 165 8.64 -23.19 3.60
C TRP A 165 7.79 -22.36 4.59
N GLU A 166 7.30 -22.97 5.66
CA GLU A 166 6.54 -22.31 6.73
C GLU A 166 7.38 -21.26 7.48
N ASN A 167 8.71 -21.40 7.48
CA ASN A 167 9.62 -20.46 8.16
C ASN A 167 10.00 -19.22 7.32
N ILE A 168 9.75 -19.20 6.01
CA ILE A 168 9.99 -18.01 5.16
C ILE A 168 8.89 -16.95 5.38
N VAL A 169 7.65 -17.38 5.65
CA VAL A 169 6.55 -16.49 6.05
C VAL A 169 6.81 -15.90 7.45
N GLY A 170 7.47 -16.66 8.32
CA GLY A 170 7.95 -16.21 9.63
C GLY A 170 9.05 -15.15 9.52
N ASP A 171 10.04 -15.33 8.66
CA ASP A 171 11.17 -14.39 8.53
C ASP A 171 10.84 -13.12 7.72
N LEU A 172 9.77 -13.11 6.92
CA LEU A 172 9.19 -11.90 6.34
C LEU A 172 8.44 -11.02 7.35
N GLN A 173 8.28 -11.47 8.61
CA GLN A 173 7.80 -10.61 9.69
C GLN A 173 8.79 -9.48 10.05
N TRP A 174 10.02 -9.51 9.53
CA TRP A 174 11.03 -8.52 9.89
C TRP A 174 10.80 -7.16 9.23
N LYS A 175 10.34 -6.21 10.08
CA LYS A 175 10.32 -4.74 9.92
C LYS A 175 9.05 -4.10 9.32
N LYS A 176 7.86 -4.54 9.74
CA LYS A 176 6.60 -3.74 9.65
C LYS A 176 6.78 -2.43 10.43
N LYS A 177 7.23 -1.34 9.77
CA LYS A 177 7.37 -0.03 10.42
C LYS A 177 5.98 0.61 10.55
N ILE A 178 5.24 0.22 11.59
CA ILE A 178 3.95 0.81 11.97
C ILE A 178 4.09 2.35 11.98
N PRO A 179 3.21 3.11 11.29
CA PRO A 179 3.30 4.57 11.27
C PRO A 179 3.28 5.16 12.68
N ARG A 180 3.95 6.30 12.89
CA ARG A 180 4.18 6.85 14.24
C ARG A 180 2.87 7.15 14.96
N GLU A 181 1.90 7.69 14.24
CA GLU A 181 0.53 7.93 14.67
C GLU A 181 -0.13 6.66 15.20
N CYS A 182 0.02 5.54 14.51
CA CYS A 182 -0.57 4.25 14.87
C CYS A 182 0.08 3.61 16.12
N LYS A 183 1.24 4.12 16.56
CA LYS A 183 1.87 3.71 17.83
C LYS A 183 1.32 4.46 19.04
N LEU A 184 0.61 5.58 18.83
CA LEU A 184 0.07 6.38 19.91
C LEU A 184 -1.14 5.68 20.54
N ARG A 185 -1.37 5.86 21.84
CA ARG A 185 -2.64 5.44 22.47
C ARG A 185 -3.80 6.31 22.01
N ALA A 186 -5.02 5.78 22.01
CA ALA A 186 -6.22 6.58 21.76
C ALA A 186 -6.32 7.74 22.76
N ARG A 187 -6.56 8.97 22.29
CA ARG A 187 -6.68 10.14 23.17
C ARG A 187 -8.07 10.79 23.04
N LYS A 188 -8.88 10.65 24.10
CA LYS A 188 -10.21 11.28 24.20
C LYS A 188 -10.14 12.80 24.08
N GLY A 189 -9.09 13.42 24.64
CA GLY A 189 -8.93 14.87 24.66
C GLY A 189 -9.80 15.55 25.73
N ARG A 190 -9.79 16.88 25.76
CA ARG A 190 -10.34 17.68 26.87
C ARG A 190 -11.82 18.04 26.74
N CYS A 191 -12.37 18.01 25.52
CA CYS A 191 -13.78 18.30 25.30
C CYS A 191 -14.68 17.14 25.78
N LYS A 192 -15.94 17.45 26.14
CA LYS A 192 -16.90 16.49 26.74
C LYS A 192 -17.85 15.82 25.73
N GLY A 193 -17.62 15.98 24.43
CA GLY A 193 -18.40 15.32 23.39
C GLY A 193 -18.27 13.79 23.46
N LYS A 194 -19.29 13.09 22.94
CA LYS A 194 -19.30 11.62 22.84
C LYS A 194 -19.26 11.22 21.36
N ILE A 195 -18.12 11.42 20.71
CA ILE A 195 -17.95 11.15 19.28
C ILE A 195 -17.28 9.79 19.11
N THR A 196 -17.99 8.84 18.51
CA THR A 196 -17.44 7.52 18.18
C THR A 196 -16.38 7.63 17.08
N ARG A 197 -15.18 7.12 17.34
CA ARG A 197 -14.02 7.12 16.44
C ARG A 197 -13.29 5.78 16.52
N TYR A 198 -12.36 5.54 15.61
CA TYR A 198 -11.49 4.37 15.59
C TYR A 198 -10.04 4.76 15.90
N TYR A 199 -9.30 3.89 16.57
CA TYR A 199 -7.86 3.99 16.76
C TYR A 199 -7.22 2.63 16.52
N TYR A 200 -5.94 2.61 16.14
CA TYR A 200 -5.17 1.38 16.03
C TYR A 200 -4.62 0.98 17.40
N ASP A 201 -5.04 -0.19 17.86
CA ASP A 201 -4.53 -0.82 19.06
C ASP A 201 -3.27 -1.61 18.67
N ALA A 202 -2.10 -1.01 18.88
CA ALA A 202 -0.82 -1.62 18.51
C ALA A 202 -0.49 -2.89 19.32
N PHE A 203 -1.12 -3.09 20.48
CA PHE A 203 -0.97 -4.31 21.27
C PHE A 203 -1.75 -5.46 20.63
N ASN A 204 -3.03 -5.22 20.34
CA ASN A 204 -3.89 -6.20 19.69
C ASN A 204 -3.75 -6.24 18.16
N LYS A 205 -2.88 -5.39 17.60
CA LYS A 205 -2.64 -5.20 16.17
C LYS A 205 -3.93 -5.06 15.35
N ARG A 206 -4.92 -4.29 15.85
CA ARG A 206 -6.22 -4.11 15.18
C ARG A 206 -6.85 -2.76 15.44
N CYS A 207 -7.66 -2.27 14.53
CA CYS A 207 -8.45 -1.07 14.74
C CYS A 207 -9.66 -1.32 15.66
N ARG A 208 -9.84 -0.45 16.66
CA ARG A 208 -10.91 -0.55 17.66
C ARG A 208 -11.61 0.79 17.83
N LEU A 209 -12.86 0.72 18.28
CA LEU A 209 -13.65 1.89 18.62
C LEU A 209 -13.13 2.56 19.91
N PHE A 210 -13.22 3.88 19.98
CA PHE A 210 -13.06 4.67 21.20
C PHE A 210 -13.94 5.93 21.18
N THR A 211 -14.14 6.53 22.35
CA THR A 211 -14.87 7.80 22.47
C THR A 211 -13.90 8.99 22.39
N TYR A 212 -14.10 9.85 21.40
CA TYR A 212 -13.39 11.12 21.24
C TYR A 212 -14.24 12.29 21.77
N GLY A 213 -13.60 13.14 22.57
CA GLY A 213 -14.21 14.31 23.23
C GLY A 213 -14.58 15.45 22.29
N GLY A 214 -14.01 15.48 21.08
CA GLY A 214 -14.23 16.55 20.09
C GLY A 214 -13.06 17.52 19.93
N CYS A 215 -12.14 17.60 20.90
CA CYS A 215 -10.93 18.42 20.80
C CYS A 215 -9.75 17.85 21.62
N GLY A 216 -8.51 18.18 21.23
CA GLY A 216 -7.30 17.84 22.00
C GLY A 216 -6.90 16.36 21.95
N GLY A 217 -7.28 15.64 20.89
CA GLY A 217 -6.86 14.26 20.62
C GLY A 217 -5.44 14.14 20.05
N ASN A 218 -5.13 13.01 19.43
CA ASN A 218 -3.90 12.81 18.66
C ASN A 218 -4.21 12.17 17.29
N ALA A 219 -3.17 11.89 16.50
CA ALA A 219 -3.32 11.37 15.14
C ALA A 219 -3.85 9.92 15.06
N ASN A 220 -3.87 9.15 16.16
CA ASN A 220 -4.51 7.83 16.20
C ASN A 220 -6.03 7.97 16.44
N ASN A 221 -6.70 8.65 15.51
CA ASN A 221 -8.11 9.00 15.61
C ASN A 221 -8.74 9.10 14.22
N PHE A 222 -9.41 8.03 13.83
CA PHE A 222 -9.98 7.83 12.52
C PHE A 222 -11.51 7.84 12.57
N ARG A 223 -12.15 8.31 11.50
CA ARG A 223 -13.60 8.40 11.45
C ARG A 223 -14.27 7.04 11.23
N THR A 224 -13.64 6.17 10.45
CA THR A 224 -14.17 4.85 10.10
C THR A 224 -13.14 3.75 10.37
N PHE A 225 -13.61 2.51 10.50
CA PHE A 225 -12.76 1.32 10.65
C PHE A 225 -11.78 1.19 9.48
N ASN A 226 -12.27 1.37 8.26
CA ASN A 226 -11.47 1.31 7.03
C ASN A 226 -10.37 2.38 7.01
N ASP A 227 -10.66 3.61 7.45
CA ASP A 227 -9.64 4.67 7.54
C ASP A 227 -8.50 4.27 8.47
N CYS A 228 -8.84 3.65 9.60
CA CYS A 228 -7.88 3.17 10.58
C CYS A 228 -7.03 2.03 10.02
N ASN A 229 -7.65 1.00 9.44
CA ASN A 229 -6.91 -0.15 8.90
C ASN A 229 -6.04 0.22 7.72
N MET A 230 -6.51 1.10 6.83
CA MET A 230 -5.69 1.62 5.75
C MET A 230 -4.47 2.39 6.27
N ALA A 231 -4.65 3.19 7.31
CA ALA A 231 -3.56 3.98 7.88
C ALA A 231 -2.56 3.10 8.64
N CYS A 232 -3.03 2.10 9.38
CA CYS A 232 -2.24 1.46 10.43
C CYS A 232 -2.00 -0.03 10.25
N ASP A 233 -2.75 -0.70 9.38
CA ASP A 233 -2.70 -2.15 9.22
C ASP A 233 -2.86 -2.62 7.77
N MET A 234 -2.37 -1.80 6.83
CA MET A 234 -2.63 -1.97 5.40
C MET A 234 -2.25 -3.36 4.85
N PHE A 235 -1.17 -3.95 5.35
CA PHE A 235 -0.71 -5.28 4.91
C PHE A 235 -1.69 -6.39 5.33
N GLU A 236 -2.09 -6.39 6.59
CA GLU A 236 -3.07 -7.35 7.12
C GLU A 236 -4.46 -7.11 6.50
N PHE A 237 -4.80 -5.85 6.28
CA PHE A 237 -6.07 -5.41 5.71
C PHE A 237 -6.21 -5.65 4.20
N MET A 238 -5.11 -5.89 3.47
CA MET A 238 -5.14 -6.34 2.07
C MET A 238 -5.23 -7.87 2.00
N LEU A 239 -4.43 -8.58 2.82
CA LEU A 239 -4.46 -10.05 2.93
C LEU A 239 -5.83 -10.58 3.39
N GLN A 240 -6.50 -9.88 4.30
CA GLN A 240 -7.80 -10.30 4.83
C GLN A 240 -9.00 -9.87 3.97
N THR A 241 -8.79 -9.20 2.83
CA THR A 241 -9.90 -8.71 1.98
C THR A 241 -10.85 -9.84 1.60
N CYS A 242 -10.31 -10.97 1.18
CA CYS A 242 -11.08 -12.14 0.76
C CYS A 242 -11.55 -13.00 1.93
N ASP A 243 -10.99 -12.80 3.13
CA ASP A 243 -11.41 -13.49 4.36
C ASP A 243 -12.56 -12.77 5.08
N GLN A 244 -12.85 -11.53 4.70
CA GLN A 244 -13.95 -10.76 5.27
C GLN A 244 -15.31 -11.38 4.88
N PRO A 245 -16.31 -11.33 5.78
CA PRO A 245 -17.64 -11.85 5.48
C PRO A 245 -18.32 -11.03 4.37
N LEU A 246 -19.38 -11.57 3.74
CA LEU A 246 -20.26 -10.74 2.92
C LEU A 246 -20.85 -9.61 3.78
N ASP A 247 -20.78 -8.37 3.31
CA ASP A 247 -21.33 -7.21 4.01
C ASP A 247 -22.05 -6.27 3.02
N VAL A 248 -23.38 -6.28 3.11
CA VAL A 248 -24.28 -5.45 2.30
C VAL A 248 -24.18 -3.97 2.68
N GLY A 249 -23.77 -3.66 3.92
CA GLY A 249 -23.85 -2.32 4.49
C GLY A 249 -25.29 -1.88 4.81
N PRO A 250 -25.48 -0.75 5.51
CA PRO A 250 -26.77 -0.30 6.02
C PRO A 250 -27.57 0.58 5.04
N CYS A 251 -27.00 0.98 3.91
CA CYS A 251 -27.75 1.73 2.89
C CYS A 251 -28.68 0.80 2.09
N LYS A 252 -29.76 1.38 1.55
CA LYS A 252 -30.87 0.64 0.89
C LYS A 252 -30.82 0.65 -0.63
N GLU A 253 -29.73 1.13 -1.23
CA GLU A 253 -29.56 1.04 -2.68
C GLU A 253 -29.20 -0.40 -3.07
N SER A 254 -29.24 -0.74 -4.36
CA SER A 254 -28.95 -2.09 -4.81
C SER A 254 -27.96 -2.06 -5.96
N PHE A 255 -26.68 -2.23 -5.65
CA PHE A 255 -25.60 -2.30 -6.63
C PHE A 255 -25.14 -3.75 -6.82
N PRO A 256 -25.12 -4.29 -8.06
CA PRO A 256 -24.54 -5.60 -8.31
C PRO A 256 -23.04 -5.55 -8.05
N ARG A 257 -22.55 -6.48 -7.22
CA ARG A 257 -21.16 -6.63 -6.80
C ARG A 257 -20.82 -8.11 -6.66
N PHE A 258 -19.55 -8.42 -6.46
CA PHE A 258 -19.07 -9.78 -6.19
C PHE A 258 -18.34 -9.83 -4.85
N TYR A 259 -18.41 -10.94 -4.14
CA TYR A 259 -17.62 -11.22 -2.94
C TYR A 259 -17.01 -12.61 -3.06
N TYR A 260 -15.82 -12.81 -2.51
CA TYR A 260 -15.19 -14.11 -2.37
C TYR A 260 -15.81 -14.87 -1.19
N ASP A 261 -16.50 -15.96 -1.50
CA ASP A 261 -17.00 -16.87 -0.49
C ASP A 261 -15.90 -17.87 -0.15
N ARG A 262 -15.30 -17.70 1.01
CA ARG A 262 -14.17 -18.52 1.48
C ARG A 262 -14.55 -19.98 1.75
N THR A 263 -15.81 -20.26 2.07
CA THR A 263 -16.30 -21.64 2.28
C THR A 263 -16.31 -22.39 0.95
N THR A 264 -16.76 -21.73 -0.11
CA THR A 264 -16.80 -22.34 -1.45
C THR A 264 -15.58 -22.05 -2.32
N LYS A 265 -14.71 -21.13 -1.89
CA LYS A 265 -13.57 -20.59 -2.64
C LYS A 265 -13.95 -20.01 -4.01
N ILE A 266 -15.14 -19.41 -4.08
CA ILE A 266 -15.72 -18.89 -5.34
C ILE A 266 -16.17 -17.44 -5.13
N CYS A 267 -15.94 -16.61 -6.15
CA CYS A 267 -16.49 -15.28 -6.23
C CYS A 267 -17.98 -15.32 -6.60
N LYS A 268 -18.86 -14.96 -5.67
CA LYS A 268 -20.31 -14.98 -5.84
C LYS A 268 -20.88 -13.58 -5.98
N PRO A 269 -21.94 -13.39 -6.78
CA PRO A 269 -22.61 -12.10 -6.89
C PRO A 269 -23.40 -11.78 -5.60
N PHE A 270 -23.48 -10.50 -5.25
CA PHE A 270 -24.38 -9.99 -4.21
C PHE A 270 -24.86 -8.56 -4.54
N LYS A 271 -25.84 -8.07 -3.77
CA LYS A 271 -26.36 -6.69 -3.89
C LYS A 271 -25.80 -5.84 -2.76
N PHE A 272 -24.91 -4.91 -3.09
CA PHE A 272 -24.35 -3.96 -2.13
C PHE A 272 -25.29 -2.77 -1.92
N GLY A 273 -25.49 -2.41 -0.65
CA GLY A 273 -26.38 -1.34 -0.19
C GLY A 273 -25.97 0.07 -0.61
N GLY A 274 -24.75 0.26 -1.10
CA GLY A 274 -24.24 1.53 -1.61
C GLY A 274 -23.53 2.42 -0.59
N CYS A 275 -23.44 2.00 0.67
CA CYS A 275 -22.59 2.67 1.66
C CYS A 275 -22.15 1.71 2.76
N ASN A 276 -21.05 2.07 3.43
CA ASN A 276 -20.34 1.19 4.36
C ASN A 276 -20.07 -0.17 3.71
N GLY A 277 -20.12 -1.29 4.42
CA GLY A 277 -19.62 -2.55 3.89
C GLY A 277 -18.13 -2.76 4.15
N ASN A 278 -17.60 -3.87 3.67
CA ASN A 278 -16.18 -4.20 3.75
C ASN A 278 -15.56 -4.37 2.35
N ARG A 279 -14.29 -4.81 2.28
CA ARG A 279 -13.54 -4.87 1.02
C ARG A 279 -13.78 -6.14 0.22
N ASN A 280 -14.46 -7.14 0.78
CA ASN A 280 -14.92 -8.30 0.04
C ASN A 280 -16.12 -7.92 -0.86
N ASN A 281 -15.87 -6.97 -1.77
CA ASN A 281 -16.88 -6.23 -2.51
C ASN A 281 -16.25 -5.67 -3.80
N PHE A 282 -16.34 -6.45 -4.86
CA PHE A 282 -15.72 -6.21 -6.15
C PHE A 282 -16.77 -5.80 -7.19
N LEU A 283 -16.38 -4.95 -8.15
CA LEU A 283 -17.31 -4.50 -9.20
C LEU A 283 -17.56 -5.59 -10.26
N SER A 284 -16.56 -6.44 -10.53
CA SER A 284 -16.66 -7.52 -11.49
C SER A 284 -16.24 -8.85 -10.86
N HIS A 285 -16.67 -9.93 -11.50
CA HIS A 285 -16.25 -11.28 -11.13
C HIS A 285 -14.74 -11.44 -11.35
N GLU A 286 -14.20 -10.89 -12.44
CA GLU A 286 -12.78 -10.94 -12.77
C GLU A 286 -11.92 -10.23 -11.73
N ASP A 287 -12.32 -9.05 -11.26
CA ASP A 287 -11.60 -8.31 -10.22
C ASP A 287 -11.55 -9.13 -8.91
N CYS A 288 -12.67 -9.75 -8.54
CA CYS A 288 -12.73 -10.63 -7.38
C CYS A 288 -11.79 -11.83 -7.50
N VAL A 289 -11.83 -12.53 -8.65
CA VAL A 289 -11.00 -13.73 -8.87
C VAL A 289 -9.52 -13.36 -8.92
N GLN A 290 -9.15 -12.27 -9.57
CA GLN A 290 -7.75 -11.85 -9.64
C GLN A 290 -7.20 -11.44 -8.27
N GLU A 291 -7.97 -10.68 -7.48
CA GLU A 291 -7.54 -10.24 -6.15
C GLU A 291 -7.46 -11.42 -5.16
N CYS A 292 -8.41 -12.35 -5.23
CA CYS A 292 -8.52 -13.48 -4.29
C CYS A 292 -7.86 -14.77 -4.81
N LYS A 293 -7.11 -14.71 -5.91
CA LYS A 293 -6.50 -15.88 -6.57
C LYS A 293 -5.56 -16.69 -5.66
N SER A 294 -4.94 -16.04 -4.67
CA SER A 294 -3.93 -16.63 -3.79
C SER A 294 -4.45 -17.02 -2.41
N VAL A 295 -5.77 -17.01 -2.19
CA VAL A 295 -6.44 -17.31 -0.90
C VAL A 295 -7.03 -18.70 -0.92
#